data_AF-A0A2Z2DUY6-F1
#
_entry.id   AF-A0A2Z2DUY6-F1
#
_cell.length_a   1.000
_cell.length_b   1.000
_cell.length_c   1.000
_cell.angle_alpha   90.00
_cell.angle_beta   90.00
_cell.angle_gamma   90.00
#
_symmetry.space_group_name_H-M   'P 1'
#
loop_
_entity.id
_entity.type
_entity.pdbx_description
1 polymer ?
#
loop_
_entity_poly.entity_id
_entity_poly.type
_entity_poly.pdbx_seq_one_letter_code
_entity_poly.pdbx_strand_id
1 'polypeptide(L)'
;MRDYLVRGLLRPVACTTGGYGVFDDAALQRLCFVRAAFEAGIGLDALARLCRALDAADGDGASAQLAVLRQLVERRREALASLEMQLAAMPTEPAQHAESLP
;
A
#
# COMPACT_ATOMS: atom_id res chain seq x y z
N MET A 1 -8.54 1.96 11.66
CA MET A 1 -9.23 3.17 11.12
C MET A 1 -8.70 4.47 11.71
N ARG A 2 -8.53 4.61 13.04
CA ARG A 2 -8.04 5.86 13.67
C ARG A 2 -6.73 6.39 13.07
N ASP A 3 -5.77 5.50 12.77
CA ASP A 3 -4.50 5.88 12.15
C ASP A 3 -4.69 6.53 10.75
N TYR A 4 -5.68 6.11 9.98
CA TYR A 4 -6.00 6.70 8.67
C TYR A 4 -6.55 8.12 8.79
N LEU A 5 -7.34 8.40 9.83
CA LEU A 5 -7.84 9.75 10.12
C LEU A 5 -6.71 10.67 10.59
N VAL A 6 -5.86 10.19 11.51
CA VAL A 6 -4.72 10.96 12.05
C VAL A 6 -3.72 11.32 10.95
N ARG A 7 -3.47 10.42 10.00
CA ARG A 7 -2.56 10.67 8.87
C ARG A 7 -3.19 11.51 7.75
N GLY A 8 -4.50 11.78 7.82
CA GLY A 8 -5.24 12.52 6.79
C GLY A 8 -5.54 11.71 5.52
N LEU A 9 -5.51 10.37 5.62
CA LEU A 9 -5.86 9.47 4.52
C LEU A 9 -7.36 9.42 4.27
N LEU A 10 -8.16 9.72 5.29
CA LEU A 10 -9.61 9.88 5.19
C LEU A 10 -10.01 11.21 5.80
N ARG A 11 -10.95 11.91 5.17
CA ARG A 11 -11.59 13.09 5.74
C ARG A 11 -13.09 12.82 5.87
N PRO A 12 -13.67 12.99 7.05
CA PRO A 12 -15.12 12.99 7.19
C PRO A 12 -15.69 14.25 6.53
N VAL A 13 -16.84 14.11 5.88
CA VAL A 13 -17.59 15.22 5.28
C VAL A 13 -18.40 16.00 6.32
N ALA A 14 -18.73 15.37 7.44
CA ALA A 14 -19.36 15.99 8.61
C ALA A 14 -19.02 15.20 9.88
N CYS A 15 -19.31 15.78 11.04
CA CYS A 15 -19.26 15.06 12.31
C CYS A 15 -20.66 15.03 12.93
N THR A 16 -21.05 13.88 13.47
CA THR A 16 -22.27 13.78 14.28
C THR A 16 -22.07 14.47 15.63
N THR A 17 -23.15 14.80 16.32
CA THR A 17 -23.12 15.41 17.67
C THR A 17 -22.37 14.54 18.69
N GLY A 18 -22.29 13.22 18.45
CA GLY A 18 -21.52 12.28 19.27
C GLY A 18 -20.04 12.18 18.90
N GLY A 19 -19.53 13.00 17.98
CA GLY A 19 -18.13 13.02 17.58
C GLY A 19 -17.74 11.96 16.54
N TYR A 20 -18.70 11.28 15.92
CA TYR A 20 -18.43 10.31 14.86
C TYR A 20 -18.33 11.01 13.50
N GLY A 21 -17.31 10.66 12.71
CA GLY A 21 -17.19 11.15 11.33
C GLY A 21 -18.22 10.52 10.41
N VAL A 22 -18.87 11.34 9.58
CA VAL A 22 -19.73 10.95 8.46
C VAL A 22 -18.87 10.96 7.20
N PHE A 23 -18.98 9.91 6.39
CA PHE A 23 -18.20 9.74 5.16
C PHE A 23 -19.14 9.53 3.98
N ASP A 24 -18.82 10.16 2.85
CA ASP A 24 -19.56 10.00 1.60
C ASP A 24 -18.95 8.89 0.73
N ASP A 25 -19.54 8.65 -0.44
CA ASP A 25 -19.05 7.64 -1.39
C ASP A 25 -17.62 7.94 -1.87
N ALA A 26 -17.25 9.22 -2.00
CA ALA A 26 -15.90 9.62 -2.39
C ALA A 26 -14.86 9.22 -1.32
N ALA A 27 -15.18 9.41 -0.03
CA ALA A 27 -14.35 8.94 1.06
C ALA A 27 -14.27 7.40 1.10
N LEU A 28 -15.34 6.69 0.74
CA LEU A 28 -15.32 5.24 0.62
C LEU A 28 -14.42 4.76 -0.54
N GLN A 29 -14.50 5.39 -1.72
CA GLN A 29 -13.62 5.11 -2.85
C GLN A 29 -12.14 5.35 -2.48
N ARG A 30 -11.86 6.46 -1.77
CA ARG A 30 -10.51 6.75 -1.27
C ARG A 30 -10.04 5.68 -0.28
N LEU A 31 -10.91 5.20 0.62
CA LEU A 31 -10.59 4.11 1.53
C LEU A 31 -10.24 2.82 0.78
N CYS A 32 -11.04 2.45 -0.22
CA CYS A 32 -10.77 1.29 -1.06
C CYS A 32 -9.39 1.38 -1.73
N PHE A 33 -9.05 2.56 -2.27
CA PHE A 33 -7.73 2.81 -2.86
C PHE A 33 -6.60 2.68 -1.83
N VAL A 34 -6.71 3.36 -0.68
CA VAL A 34 -5.68 3.32 0.38
C VAL A 34 -5.47 1.91 0.88
N ARG A 35 -6.56 1.14 1.05
CA ARG A 35 -6.48 -0.27 1.47
C ARG A 35 -5.75 -1.11 0.42
N ALA A 36 -6.13 -1.04 -0.84
CA ALA A 36 -5.49 -1.81 -1.91
C ALA A 36 -4.00 -1.48 -2.06
N ALA A 37 -3.64 -0.19 -1.96
CA ALA A 37 -2.24 0.22 -2.03
C ALA A 37 -1.43 -0.26 -0.82
N PHE A 38 -2.00 -0.21 0.38
CA PHE A 38 -1.36 -0.74 1.58
C PHE A 38 -1.16 -2.26 1.51
N GLU A 39 -2.17 -3.01 1.03
CA GLU A 39 -2.08 -4.45 0.78
C GLU A 39 -1.01 -4.78 -0.27
N ALA A 40 -0.81 -3.91 -1.27
CA ALA A 40 0.29 -3.98 -2.23
C ALA A 40 1.66 -3.54 -1.64
N GLY A 41 1.75 -3.30 -0.33
CA GLY A 41 2.96 -2.94 0.40
C GLY A 41 3.31 -1.46 0.36
N ILE A 42 2.50 -0.59 -0.25
CA ILE A 42 2.76 0.85 -0.28
C ILE A 42 2.58 1.44 1.13
N GLY A 43 3.60 2.18 1.60
CA GLY A 43 3.58 2.77 2.94
C GLY A 43 2.55 3.89 3.09
N LEU A 44 1.93 3.98 4.26
CA LEU A 44 0.89 4.96 4.58
C LEU A 44 1.36 6.42 4.43
N ASP A 45 2.64 6.72 4.64
CA ASP A 45 3.17 8.08 4.50
C ASP A 45 3.23 8.54 3.05
N ALA A 46 3.50 7.63 2.11
CA ALA A 46 3.44 7.94 0.68
C ALA A 46 1.99 8.20 0.23
N LEU A 47 1.06 7.39 0.72
CA LEU A 47 -0.37 7.58 0.48
C LEU A 47 -0.88 8.89 1.09
N ALA A 48 -0.41 9.26 2.28
CA ALA A 48 -0.80 10.51 2.94
C ALA A 48 -0.34 11.75 2.16
N ARG A 49 0.85 11.70 1.55
CA ARG A 49 1.32 12.78 0.66
C ARG A 49 0.45 12.94 -0.57
N LEU A 50 0.07 11.83 -1.22
CA LEU A 50 -0.86 11.88 -2.35
C LEU A 50 -2.23 12.44 -1.94
N CYS A 51 -2.82 11.93 -0.85
CA CYS A 51 -4.11 12.41 -0.35
C CYS A 51 -4.09 13.91 -0.06
N ARG A 52 -3.01 14.43 0.54
CA ARG A 52 -2.84 15.87 0.79
C ARG A 52 -2.75 16.69 -0.48
N ALA A 53 -2.02 16.23 -1.50
CA ALA A 53 -1.92 16.93 -2.77
C ALA A 53 -3.27 16.99 -3.50
N LEU A 54 -4.02 15.86 -3.48
CA LEU A 54 -5.38 15.79 -4.01
C LEU A 54 -6.33 16.74 -3.26
N ASP A 55 -6.24 16.80 -1.93
CA ASP A 55 -7.08 17.66 -1.10
C ASP A 55 -6.76 19.15 -1.26
N ALA A 56 -5.51 19.49 -1.58
CA ALA A 56 -5.07 20.85 -1.84
C ALA A 56 -5.48 21.37 -3.23
N ALA A 57 -6.12 20.54 -4.05
CA ALA A 57 -6.35 20.79 -5.48
C ALA A 57 -5.05 21.13 -6.24
N ASP A 58 -3.91 20.66 -5.74
CA ASP A 58 -2.60 20.82 -6.34
C ASP A 58 -2.39 19.74 -7.40
N GLY A 59 -2.79 20.04 -8.63
CA GLY A 59 -2.72 19.10 -9.75
C GLY A 59 -1.29 18.64 -10.06
N ASP A 60 -0.32 19.55 -9.98
CA ASP A 60 1.10 19.26 -10.25
C ASP A 60 1.69 18.40 -9.12
N GLY A 61 1.42 18.76 -7.86
CA GLY A 61 1.82 17.96 -6.71
C GLY A 61 1.19 16.57 -6.71
N ALA A 62 -0.09 16.45 -7.08
CA ALA A 62 -0.78 15.17 -7.19
C ALA A 62 -0.18 14.31 -8.31
N SER A 63 0.08 14.90 -9.48
CA SER A 63 0.73 14.22 -10.61
C SER A 63 2.13 13.71 -10.23
N ALA A 64 2.93 14.54 -9.54
CA ALA A 64 4.25 14.14 -9.06
C ALA A 64 4.17 12.99 -8.05
N GLN A 65 3.24 13.02 -7.09
CA GLN A 65 3.05 11.92 -6.14
C GLN A 65 2.56 10.64 -6.83
N LEU A 66 1.68 10.73 -7.84
CA LEU A 66 1.25 9.59 -8.64
C LEU A 66 2.43 8.96 -9.40
N ALA A 67 3.32 9.77 -9.98
CA ALA A 67 4.52 9.28 -10.64
C ALA A 67 5.43 8.52 -9.66
N VAL A 68 5.65 9.06 -8.46
CA VAL A 68 6.41 8.40 -7.40
C VAL A 68 5.78 7.07 -6.99
N LEU A 69 4.46 7.01 -6.82
CA LEU A 69 3.78 5.76 -6.48
C LEU A 69 3.88 4.72 -7.60
N ARG A 70 3.74 5.12 -8.87
CA ARG A 70 3.92 4.22 -10.01
C ARG A 70 5.33 3.63 -10.04
N GLN A 71 6.35 4.45 -9.83
CA GLN A 71 7.75 3.99 -9.75
C GLN A 71 7.96 3.01 -8.59
N LEU A 72 7.35 3.26 -7.43
CA LEU A 72 7.42 2.36 -6.29
C LEU A 72 6.74 1.01 -6.57
N VAL A 73 5.62 1.01 -7.29
CA VAL A 73 4.94 -0.21 -7.72
C VAL A 73 5.83 -1.00 -8.68
N GLU A 74 6.39 -0.38 -9.71
CA GLU A 74 7.25 -1.08 -10.68
C GLU A 74 8.49 -1.67 -10.01
N ARG A 75 9.19 -0.90 -9.17
CA ARG A 75 10.32 -1.41 -8.39
C ARG A 75 9.94 -2.61 -7.52
N ARG A 76 8.72 -2.63 -6.96
CA ARG A 76 8.23 -3.78 -6.19
C ARG A 76 7.96 -4.98 -7.06
N ARG A 77 7.39 -4.80 -8.26
CA ARG A 77 7.15 -5.88 -9.21
C ARG A 77 8.46 -6.55 -9.63
N GLU A 78 9.49 -5.75 -9.91
CA GLU A 78 10.83 -6.27 -10.22
C GLU A 78 11.45 -7.05 -9.05
N ALA A 79 11.33 -6.52 -7.82
CA ALA A 79 11.82 -7.20 -6.62
C ALA A 79 11.07 -8.52 -6.35
N LEU A 80 9.75 -8.54 -6.55
CA LEU A 80 8.93 -9.75 -6.43
C LEU A 80 9.30 -10.78 -7.49
N ALA A 81 9.47 -10.38 -8.76
CA ALA A 81 9.92 -11.28 -9.81
C ALA A 81 11.30 -11.89 -9.49
N SER A 82 12.22 -11.08 -8.95
CA SER A 82 13.55 -11.56 -8.53
C SER A 82 13.44 -12.55 -7.36
N LEU A 83 12.55 -12.28 -6.40
CA LEU A 83 12.28 -13.16 -5.27
C LEU A 83 11.65 -14.48 -5.71
N GLU A 84 10.69 -14.45 -6.62
CA GLU A 84 10.06 -15.64 -7.21
C GLU A 84 11.10 -16.54 -7.89
N MET A 85 12.05 -15.96 -8.64
CA MET A 85 13.16 -16.72 -9.23
C MET A 85 14.04 -17.38 -8.15
N GLN A 86 14.35 -16.69 -7.07
CA GLN A 86 15.13 -17.26 -5.96
C GLN A 86 14.38 -18.38 -5.24
N LEU A 87 13.07 -18.20 -5.01
CA LEU A 87 12.22 -19.21 -4.41
C LEU A 87 12.13 -20.47 -5.28
N ALA A 88 12.01 -20.31 -6.60
CA ALA A 88 12.02 -21.43 -7.54
C ALA A 88 13.36 -22.17 -7.59
N ALA A 89 14.47 -21.47 -7.31
CA ALA A 89 15.81 -22.04 -7.26
C ALA A 89 16.17 -22.65 -5.90
N MET A 90 15.33 -22.47 -4.86
CA MET A 90 15.59 -23.09 -3.56
C MET A 90 15.39 -24.61 -3.65
N PRO A 91 16.37 -25.43 -3.23
CA PRO A 91 16.23 -26.88 -3.24
C PRO A 91 15.11 -27.29 -2.27
N THR A 92 14.15 -28.10 -2.76
CA THR A 92 12.99 -28.57 -2.00
C THR A 92 13.15 -29.98 -1.43
N GLU A 93 14.29 -30.64 -1.64
CA GLU A 93 14.53 -31.98 -1.10
C GLU A 93 15.17 -31.92 0.28
N PRO A 94 14.64 -32.65 1.29
CA PRO A 94 15.42 -32.92 2.48
C PRO A 94 16.61 -33.75 2.03
N ALA A 95 17.81 -33.36 2.45
CA ALA A 95 19.02 -34.16 2.26
C ALA A 95 18.71 -35.60 2.67
N GLN A 96 18.52 -36.48 1.68
CA GLN A 96 18.48 -37.91 1.87
C GLN A 96 19.86 -38.23 2.44
N HIS A 97 19.94 -38.32 3.77
CA HIS A 97 21.13 -38.78 4.44
C HIS A 97 21.33 -40.20 3.95
N ALA A 98 22.19 -40.29 2.95
CA ALA A 98 22.89 -41.48 2.55
C ALA A 98 23.80 -41.90 3.72
N GLU A 99 23.19 -42.34 4.81
CA GLU A 99 23.80 -43.23 5.78
C GLU A 99 23.19 -44.62 5.57
N SER A 100 23.42 -45.13 4.36
CA SER A 100 23.47 -46.55 4.13
C SER A 100 24.91 -46.92 3.81
N LEU A 101 25.43 -47.75 4.71
CA LEU A 101 26.61 -48.63 4.67
C LEU A 101 27.95 -48.11 5.22
N PRO A 102 28.75 -49.02 5.80
CA PRO A 102 28.54 -50.47 5.97
C PRO A 102 28.26 -50.92 7.43
#